data_AF-A0AAU7NPA1-F1
#
_entry.id   AF-A0AAU7NPA1-F1
#
_cell.length_a   1.000
_cell.length_b   1.000
_cell.length_c   1.000
_cell.angle_alpha   90.00
_cell.angle_beta   90.00
_cell.angle_gamma   90.00
#
_symmetry.space_group_name_H-M   'P 1'
#
loop_
_entity.id
_entity.type
_entity.pdbx_description
1 polymer ?
#
loop_
_entity_poly.entity_id
_entity_poly.type
_entity_poly.pdbx_seq_one_letter_code
_entity_poly.pdbx_strand_id
1 'polypeptide(L)'
;MKRDKPVVERLLDCRDSGFIQAFEHIDENIEKSLGSGGLAWVIFLQMLVEYSTDYAREKKKEISDAKNEYDEKLAEISKTADSLSRQIKAAQLLASKYGFFESADCHPFKLIKNAADNQADSETRHRFNDRIADGVNDARRGFDLKYFPDIPNIIDEISRQYSMGFKVSDDAMTPKKAGKINFFCEHFFKAIDHQIETRQLPSTILNIAEQELADVLRVSLGDESINVQDVKNFKQSQKKKKV
;
A
#
# COMPACT_ATOMS: atom_id res chain seq x y z
N MET A 1 -14.08 -1.27 -12.42
CA MET A 1 -15.01 -2.21 -13.10
C MET A 1 -14.49 -3.63 -13.27
N LYS A 2 -13.41 -3.95 -14.02
CA LYS A 2 -12.94 -5.36 -14.11
C LYS A 2 -12.55 -5.96 -12.75
N ARG A 3 -12.02 -5.12 -11.84
CA ARG A 3 -11.57 -5.51 -10.50
C ARG A 3 -12.73 -5.85 -9.56
N ASP A 4 -13.79 -5.05 -9.60
CA ASP A 4 -14.89 -5.08 -8.63
C ASP A 4 -16.01 -6.04 -9.05
N LYS A 5 -16.00 -6.47 -10.31
CA LYS A 5 -16.98 -7.38 -10.92
C LYS A 5 -17.27 -8.63 -10.08
N PRO A 6 -16.28 -9.38 -9.55
CA PRO A 6 -16.55 -10.60 -8.79
C PRO A 6 -17.25 -10.36 -7.44
N VAL A 7 -17.08 -9.17 -6.85
CA VAL A 7 -17.77 -8.78 -5.61
C VAL A 7 -19.19 -8.34 -5.94
N VAL A 8 -19.36 -7.53 -6.99
CA VAL A 8 -20.67 -7.07 -7.45
C VAL A 8 -21.58 -8.24 -7.85
N GLU A 9 -21.08 -9.18 -8.67
CA GLU A 9 -21.85 -10.37 -9.07
C GLU A 9 -22.30 -11.18 -7.85
N ARG A 10 -21.41 -11.36 -6.88
CA ARG A 10 -21.70 -12.09 -5.65
C ARG A 10 -22.76 -11.43 -4.76
N LEU A 11 -22.73 -10.09 -4.66
CA LEU A 11 -23.74 -9.34 -3.92
C LEU A 11 -25.11 -9.39 -4.63
N LEU A 12 -25.12 -9.26 -5.96
CA LEU A 12 -26.35 -9.24 -6.76
C LEU A 12 -27.02 -10.63 -6.86
N ASP A 13 -26.22 -11.69 -7.00
CA ASP A 13 -26.73 -13.05 -7.17
C ASP A 13 -26.95 -13.79 -5.85
N CYS A 14 -26.72 -13.12 -4.71
CA CYS A 14 -26.87 -13.74 -3.39
C CYS A 14 -28.34 -14.10 -3.10
N ARG A 15 -28.56 -15.33 -2.64
CA ARG A 15 -29.86 -15.84 -2.20
C ARG A 15 -29.89 -16.21 -0.70
N ASP A 16 -28.86 -15.82 0.03
CA ASP A 16 -28.76 -16.11 1.44
C ASP A 16 -29.78 -15.27 2.23
N SER A 17 -30.63 -15.93 3.02
CA SER A 17 -31.71 -15.26 3.74
C SER A 17 -31.20 -14.30 4.82
N GLY A 18 -30.06 -14.61 5.46
CA GLY A 18 -29.47 -13.73 6.47
C GLY A 18 -28.89 -12.47 5.84
N PHE A 19 -28.27 -12.59 4.67
CA PHE A 19 -27.80 -11.45 3.88
C PHE A 19 -28.95 -10.54 3.42
N ILE A 20 -30.02 -11.13 2.87
CA ILE A 20 -31.20 -10.38 2.41
C ILE A 20 -31.83 -9.63 3.60
N GLN A 21 -32.06 -10.32 4.72
CA GLN A 21 -32.61 -9.72 5.94
C GLN A 21 -31.73 -8.59 6.48
N ALA A 22 -30.40 -8.76 6.44
CA ALA A 22 -29.47 -7.70 6.84
C ALA A 22 -29.64 -6.44 5.98
N PHE A 23 -29.81 -6.60 4.66
CA PHE A 23 -30.01 -5.48 3.74
C PHE A 23 -31.38 -4.82 3.91
N GLU A 24 -32.42 -5.58 4.23
CA GLU A 24 -33.74 -5.02 4.59
C GLU A 24 -33.65 -4.16 5.87
N HIS A 25 -32.95 -4.62 6.92
CA HIS A 25 -32.76 -3.80 8.12
C HIS A 25 -31.86 -2.58 7.88
N ILE A 26 -30.85 -2.69 7.02
CA ILE A 26 -30.03 -1.54 6.60
C ILE A 26 -30.90 -0.54 5.84
N ASP A 27 -31.79 -1.01 4.96
CA ASP A 27 -32.74 -0.17 4.22
C ASP A 27 -33.63 0.61 5.18
N GLU A 28 -34.25 -0.07 6.14
CA GLU A 28 -35.06 0.58 7.17
C GLU A 28 -34.26 1.64 7.96
N ASN A 29 -32.99 1.36 8.27
CA ASN A 29 -32.12 2.30 8.98
C ASN A 29 -31.76 3.52 8.12
N ILE A 30 -31.67 3.36 6.80
CA ILE A 30 -31.45 4.44 5.84
C ILE A 30 -32.74 5.26 5.67
N GLU A 31 -33.90 4.62 5.49
CA GLU A 31 -35.20 5.29 5.32
C GLU A 31 -35.62 6.10 6.54
N LYS A 32 -35.31 5.62 7.74
CA LYS A 32 -35.58 6.35 9.01
C LYS A 32 -34.73 7.61 9.17
N SER A 33 -33.73 7.83 8.31
CA SER A 33 -32.87 9.02 8.35
C SER A 33 -33.37 10.12 7.41
N LEU A 34 -33.34 11.38 7.87
CA LEU A 34 -33.95 12.56 7.21
C LEU A 34 -33.26 13.02 5.89
N GLY A 35 -32.53 12.14 5.20
CA GLY A 35 -31.74 12.43 3.99
C GLY A 35 -32.19 11.66 2.75
N SER A 36 -31.60 12.00 1.59
CA SER A 36 -31.85 11.29 0.33
C SER A 36 -31.36 9.84 0.40
N GLY A 37 -32.24 8.91 0.79
CA GLY A 37 -31.91 7.49 1.03
C GLY A 37 -31.15 6.82 -0.12
N GLY A 38 -31.42 7.23 -1.37
CA GLY A 38 -30.68 6.75 -2.55
C GLY A 38 -29.18 7.07 -2.51
N LEU A 39 -28.77 8.25 -2.02
CA LEU A 39 -27.36 8.61 -1.92
C LEU A 39 -26.65 7.80 -0.83
N ALA A 40 -27.31 7.59 0.31
CA ALA A 40 -26.77 6.79 1.39
C ALA A 40 -26.52 5.33 0.95
N TRP A 41 -27.44 4.76 0.19
CA TRP A 41 -27.26 3.44 -0.42
C TRP A 41 -26.07 3.38 -1.39
N VAL A 42 -25.96 4.37 -2.29
CA VAL A 42 -24.83 4.45 -3.24
C VAL A 42 -23.50 4.45 -2.49
N ILE A 43 -23.37 5.28 -1.46
CA ILE A 43 -22.15 5.41 -0.67
C ILE A 43 -21.84 4.11 0.09
N PHE A 44 -22.85 3.52 0.75
CA PHE A 44 -22.69 2.28 1.49
C PHE A 44 -22.23 1.12 0.59
N LEU A 45 -22.92 0.91 -0.55
CA LEU A 45 -22.59 -0.15 -1.50
C LEU A 45 -21.23 0.07 -2.14
N GLN A 46 -20.90 1.32 -2.49
CA GLN A 46 -19.59 1.65 -3.05
C GLN A 46 -18.47 1.28 -2.07
N MET A 47 -18.60 1.65 -0.79
CA MET A 47 -17.63 1.27 0.23
C MET A 47 -17.58 -0.24 0.42
N LEU A 48 -18.72 -0.93 0.54
CA LEU A 48 -18.75 -2.37 0.71
C LEU A 48 -18.01 -3.09 -0.42
N VAL A 49 -18.24 -2.67 -1.67
CA VAL A 49 -17.57 -3.23 -2.85
C VAL A 49 -16.08 -2.89 -2.86
N GLU A 50 -15.71 -1.63 -2.65
CA GLU A 50 -14.32 -1.17 -2.68
C GLU A 50 -13.46 -1.91 -1.66
N TYR A 51 -13.88 -1.90 -0.39
CA TYR A 51 -13.14 -2.54 0.70
C TYR A 51 -13.14 -4.07 0.57
N SER A 52 -14.21 -4.68 0.04
CA SER A 52 -14.24 -6.15 -0.13
C SER A 52 -13.35 -6.59 -1.30
N THR A 53 -13.27 -5.79 -2.34
CA THR A 53 -12.38 -6.02 -3.50
C THR A 53 -10.92 -6.01 -3.07
N ASP A 54 -10.54 -5.12 -2.15
CA ASP A 54 -9.18 -5.04 -1.63
C ASP A 54 -8.81 -6.23 -0.70
N TYR A 55 -9.80 -6.97 -0.21
CA TYR A 55 -9.63 -8.15 0.67
C TYR A 55 -9.46 -9.50 -0.07
N ALA A 56 -9.46 -9.52 -1.42
CA ALA A 56 -9.51 -10.76 -2.21
C ALA A 56 -8.48 -11.84 -1.80
N ARG A 57 -8.97 -12.88 -1.11
CA ARG A 57 -8.20 -14.02 -0.56
C ARG A 57 -7.51 -14.86 -1.65
N GLU A 58 -8.09 -14.87 -2.86
CA GLU A 58 -7.59 -15.58 -4.03
C GLU A 58 -6.15 -15.19 -4.42
N LYS A 59 -5.73 -13.96 -4.09
CA LYS A 59 -4.37 -13.47 -4.39
C LYS A 59 -3.40 -13.61 -3.24
N LYS A 60 -3.79 -14.20 -2.10
CA LYS A 60 -2.92 -14.31 -0.91
C LYS A 60 -1.58 -14.96 -1.22
N LYS A 61 -1.62 -16.04 -2.02
CA LYS A 61 -0.41 -16.73 -2.45
C LYS A 61 0.42 -15.87 -3.38
N GLU A 62 -0.17 -15.31 -4.43
CA GLU A 62 0.51 -14.40 -5.37
C GLU A 62 1.16 -13.20 -4.67
N ILE A 63 0.49 -12.62 -3.67
CA ILE A 63 1.00 -11.48 -2.90
C ILE A 63 2.13 -11.91 -1.96
N SER A 64 2.02 -13.09 -1.35
CA SER A 64 3.09 -13.65 -0.53
C SER A 64 4.31 -13.99 -1.37
N ASP A 65 4.11 -14.60 -2.54
CA ASP A 65 5.16 -14.98 -3.47
C ASP A 65 5.84 -13.71 -4.04
N ALA A 66 5.06 -12.71 -4.45
CA ALA A 66 5.59 -11.43 -4.91
C ALA A 66 6.34 -10.66 -3.81
N LYS A 67 5.90 -10.78 -2.55
CA LYS A 67 6.62 -10.20 -1.41
C LYS A 67 7.96 -10.89 -1.20
N ASN A 68 7.99 -12.23 -1.23
CA ASN A 68 9.23 -12.98 -1.12
C ASN A 68 10.19 -12.63 -2.26
N GLU A 69 9.69 -12.58 -3.50
CA GLU A 69 10.48 -12.17 -4.68
C GLU A 69 11.01 -10.74 -4.53
N TYR A 70 10.18 -9.81 -4.03
CA TYR A 70 10.61 -8.44 -3.74
C TYR A 70 11.74 -8.41 -2.70
N ASP A 71 11.59 -9.12 -1.58
CA ASP A 71 12.59 -9.21 -0.51
C ASP A 71 13.91 -9.83 -1.03
N GLU A 72 13.83 -10.86 -1.90
CA GLU A 72 14.98 -11.43 -2.59
C GLU A 72 15.69 -10.40 -3.48
N LYS A 73 14.94 -9.61 -4.25
CA LYS A 73 15.52 -8.55 -5.10
C LYS A 73 16.18 -7.45 -4.28
N LEU A 74 15.63 -7.06 -3.13
CA LEU A 74 16.29 -6.11 -2.23
C LEU A 74 17.63 -6.66 -1.71
N ALA A 75 17.69 -7.94 -1.36
CA ALA A 75 18.92 -8.59 -0.94
C ALA A 75 19.96 -8.66 -2.07
N GLU A 76 19.54 -8.95 -3.31
CA GLU A 76 20.40 -8.92 -4.49
C GLU A 76 20.96 -7.51 -4.77
N ILE A 77 20.13 -6.46 -4.63
CA ILE A 77 20.55 -5.06 -4.76
C ILE A 77 21.63 -4.73 -3.73
N SER A 78 21.41 -5.07 -2.46
CA SER A 78 22.40 -4.82 -1.39
C SER A 78 23.73 -5.52 -1.68
N LYS A 79 23.70 -6.82 -2.01
CA LYS A 79 24.91 -7.58 -2.33
C LYS A 79 25.68 -7.01 -3.53
N THR A 80 24.95 -6.56 -4.55
CA THR A 80 25.54 -5.98 -5.76
C THR A 80 26.17 -4.62 -5.46
N ALA A 81 25.49 -3.77 -4.69
CA ALA A 81 26.02 -2.50 -4.24
C ALA A 81 27.30 -2.68 -3.40
N ASP A 82 27.32 -3.60 -2.43
CA ASP A 82 28.52 -3.93 -1.64
C ASP A 82 29.68 -4.42 -2.51
N SER A 83 29.40 -5.22 -3.53
CA SER A 83 30.42 -5.69 -4.46
C SER A 83 30.99 -4.55 -5.29
N LEU A 84 30.12 -3.69 -5.84
CA LEU A 84 30.51 -2.55 -6.65
C LEU A 84 31.35 -1.53 -5.85
N SER A 85 30.92 -1.18 -4.63
CA SER A 85 31.66 -0.27 -3.76
C SER A 85 33.08 -0.78 -3.49
N ARG A 86 33.25 -2.08 -3.20
CA ARG A 86 34.57 -2.69 -3.01
C ARG A 86 35.45 -2.59 -4.25
N GLN A 87 34.89 -2.80 -5.44
CA GLN A 87 35.64 -2.67 -6.69
C GLN A 87 36.06 -1.23 -6.95
N ILE A 88 35.18 -0.24 -6.72
CA ILE A 88 35.51 1.17 -6.89
C ILE A 88 36.61 1.60 -5.91
N LYS A 89 36.53 1.20 -4.63
CA LYS A 89 37.59 1.47 -3.64
C LYS A 89 38.93 0.84 -4.05
N ALA A 90 38.91 -0.39 -4.56
CA ALA A 90 40.12 -1.05 -5.07
C ALA A 90 40.71 -0.31 -6.28
N ALA A 91 39.87 0.15 -7.20
CA ALA A 91 40.28 0.95 -8.35
C ALA A 91 40.88 2.30 -7.91
N GLN A 92 40.25 2.99 -6.95
CA GLN A 92 40.76 4.25 -6.38
C GLN A 92 42.13 4.09 -5.70
N LEU A 93 42.36 2.98 -5.00
CA LEU A 93 43.66 2.65 -4.40
C LEU A 93 44.74 2.45 -5.47
N LEU A 94 44.43 1.73 -6.54
CA LEU A 94 45.34 1.55 -7.68
C LEU A 94 45.60 2.88 -8.39
N ALA A 95 44.56 3.66 -8.63
CA ALA A 95 44.63 4.98 -9.25
C ALA A 95 45.56 5.92 -8.47
N SER A 96 45.38 5.99 -7.14
CA SER A 96 46.22 6.79 -6.24
C SER A 96 47.68 6.31 -6.25
N LYS A 97 47.91 4.99 -6.29
CA LYS A 97 49.26 4.40 -6.25
C LYS A 97 50.04 4.61 -7.55
N TYR A 98 49.37 4.54 -8.69
CA TYR A 98 50.01 4.56 -10.01
C TYR A 98 49.77 5.85 -10.80
N GLY A 99 49.06 6.82 -10.20
CA GLY A 99 48.78 8.11 -10.83
C GLY A 99 47.73 8.06 -11.94
N PHE A 100 46.85 7.06 -11.94
CA PHE A 100 45.70 7.07 -12.85
C PHE A 100 44.65 8.04 -12.32
N PHE A 101 44.06 8.85 -13.20
CA PHE A 101 42.92 9.71 -12.87
C PHE A 101 42.01 9.82 -14.08
N GLU A 102 40.69 9.80 -13.83
CA GLU A 102 39.69 10.02 -14.87
C GLU A 102 38.76 11.15 -14.43
N SER A 103 38.52 12.11 -15.32
CA SER A 103 37.75 13.33 -15.01
C SER A 103 36.25 13.09 -14.81
N ALA A 104 35.76 11.87 -15.06
CA ALA A 104 34.34 11.50 -15.01
C ALA A 104 33.78 11.37 -13.58
N ASP A 105 34.63 11.23 -12.57
CA ASP A 105 34.24 10.96 -11.17
C ASP A 105 33.99 12.23 -10.33
N CYS A 106 33.52 13.30 -10.94
CA CYS A 106 33.54 14.62 -10.28
C CYS A 106 32.37 14.88 -9.32
N HIS A 107 31.23 14.19 -9.44
CA HIS A 107 30.12 14.36 -8.49
C HIS A 107 29.09 13.22 -8.58
N PRO A 108 28.69 12.58 -7.46
CA PRO A 108 27.67 11.53 -7.49
C PRO A 108 26.29 11.96 -8.04
N PHE A 109 25.84 13.21 -7.82
CA PHE A 109 24.60 13.71 -8.42
C PHE A 109 24.70 13.85 -9.95
N LYS A 110 25.90 14.14 -10.47
CA LYS A 110 26.15 14.15 -11.91
C LYS A 110 26.10 12.73 -12.48
N LEU A 111 26.60 11.75 -11.74
CA LEU A 111 26.49 10.32 -12.11
C LEU A 111 25.02 9.88 -12.19
N ILE A 112 24.21 10.20 -11.17
CA ILE A 112 22.77 9.87 -11.14
C ILE A 112 22.03 10.49 -12.33
N LYS A 113 22.28 11.78 -12.59
CA LYS A 113 21.66 12.47 -13.72
C LYS A 113 22.09 11.88 -15.07
N ASN A 114 23.39 11.61 -15.24
CA ASN A 114 23.90 10.99 -16.47
C ASN A 114 23.31 9.60 -16.70
N ALA A 115 23.11 8.80 -15.64
CA ALA A 115 22.47 7.50 -15.75
C ALA A 115 21.01 7.62 -16.22
N ALA A 116 20.24 8.56 -15.65
CA ALA A 116 18.87 8.83 -16.07
C ALA A 116 18.77 9.32 -17.53
N ASP A 117 19.69 10.19 -17.95
CA ASP A 117 19.68 10.79 -19.28
C ASP A 117 20.11 9.80 -20.37
N ASN A 118 21.04 8.89 -20.08
CA ASN A 118 21.72 8.09 -21.11
C ASN A 118 21.49 6.58 -21.03
N GLN A 119 21.09 6.04 -19.87
CA GLN A 119 20.99 4.59 -19.64
C GLN A 119 19.59 4.14 -19.24
N ALA A 120 18.75 5.04 -18.73
CA ALA A 120 17.36 4.73 -18.40
C ALA A 120 16.48 4.65 -19.65
N ASP A 121 15.51 3.73 -19.63
CA ASP A 121 14.40 3.72 -20.59
C ASP A 121 13.52 4.98 -20.47
N SER A 122 12.57 5.14 -21.41
CA SER A 122 11.71 6.32 -21.47
C SER A 122 10.82 6.51 -20.23
N GLU A 123 10.33 5.44 -19.63
CA GLU A 123 9.44 5.50 -18.47
C GLU A 123 10.23 5.88 -17.21
N THR A 124 11.37 5.24 -17.00
CA THR A 124 12.28 5.51 -15.89
C THR A 124 12.80 6.95 -15.95
N ARG A 125 13.18 7.43 -17.14
CA ARG A 125 13.59 8.82 -17.34
C ARG A 125 12.47 9.81 -17.04
N HIS A 126 11.25 9.53 -17.47
CA HIS A 126 10.10 10.38 -17.16
C HIS A 126 9.85 10.48 -15.65
N ARG A 127 9.84 9.35 -14.94
CA ARG A 127 9.67 9.32 -13.47
C ARG A 127 10.80 10.06 -12.74
N PHE A 128 12.03 9.93 -13.21
CA PHE A 128 13.17 10.68 -12.66
C PHE A 128 12.96 12.19 -12.80
N ASN A 129 12.61 12.65 -14.00
CA ASN A 129 12.38 14.07 -14.27
C ASN A 129 11.21 14.66 -13.47
N ASP A 130 10.12 13.89 -13.33
CA ASP A 130 8.92 14.31 -12.63
C ASP A 130 9.10 14.37 -11.10
N ARG A 131 9.83 13.41 -10.51
CA ARG A 131 9.81 13.20 -9.05
C ARG A 131 11.14 13.38 -8.33
N ILE A 132 12.26 13.26 -9.04
CA ILE A 132 13.59 13.14 -8.43
C ILE A 132 14.51 14.29 -8.85
N ALA A 133 14.40 14.76 -10.10
CA ALA A 133 15.33 15.74 -10.68
C ALA A 133 15.42 17.04 -9.88
N ASP A 134 14.28 17.58 -9.43
CA ASP A 134 14.25 18.81 -8.64
C ASP A 134 14.95 18.63 -7.28
N GLY A 135 14.67 17.52 -6.58
CA GLY A 135 15.34 17.20 -5.33
C GLY A 135 16.86 17.01 -5.48
N VAL A 136 17.30 16.40 -6.58
CA VAL A 136 18.75 16.27 -6.90
C VAL A 136 19.37 17.63 -7.18
N ASN A 137 18.68 18.51 -7.90
CA ASN A 137 19.17 19.86 -8.21
C ASN A 137 19.27 20.72 -6.95
N ASP A 138 18.30 20.63 -6.05
CA ASP A 138 18.30 21.37 -4.79
C ASP A 138 19.33 20.84 -3.80
N ALA A 139 19.50 19.52 -3.69
CA ALA A 139 20.58 18.91 -2.92
C ALA A 139 21.95 19.37 -3.43
N ARG A 140 22.15 19.39 -4.76
CA ARG A 140 23.40 19.89 -5.36
C ARG A 140 23.70 21.34 -4.95
N ARG A 141 22.70 22.22 -4.92
CA ARG A 141 22.85 23.62 -4.49
C ARG A 141 23.13 23.74 -2.98
N GLY A 142 22.54 22.87 -2.17
CA GLY A 142 22.69 22.90 -0.71
C GLY A 142 24.04 22.36 -0.20
N PHE A 143 24.65 21.41 -0.91
CA PHE A 143 25.92 20.77 -0.51
C PHE A 143 27.17 21.45 -1.08
N ASP A 144 27.03 22.55 -1.83
CA ASP A 144 28.03 23.06 -2.77
C ASP A 144 29.37 23.54 -2.18
N LEU A 145 29.61 23.49 -0.86
CA LEU A 145 30.82 24.10 -0.27
C LEU A 145 31.49 23.41 0.94
N LYS A 146 31.03 22.27 1.48
CA LYS A 146 31.68 21.72 2.70
C LYS A 146 31.90 20.21 2.79
N TYR A 147 31.12 19.37 2.12
CA TYR A 147 31.34 17.92 2.15
C TYR A 147 30.52 17.23 1.06
N PHE A 148 31.19 16.54 0.14
CA PHE A 148 30.52 15.63 -0.79
C PHE A 148 30.88 14.19 -0.42
N PRO A 149 29.89 13.31 -0.26
CA PRO A 149 30.19 11.90 -0.09
C PRO A 149 30.78 11.34 -1.39
N ASP A 150 31.89 10.63 -1.29
CA ASP A 150 32.44 9.90 -2.43
C ASP A 150 31.45 8.86 -2.96
N ILE A 151 31.55 8.54 -4.26
CA ILE A 151 30.67 7.55 -4.93
C ILE A 151 30.57 6.22 -4.15
N PRO A 152 31.67 5.63 -3.62
CA PRO A 152 31.58 4.42 -2.82
C PRO A 152 30.76 4.58 -1.55
N ASN A 153 30.79 5.76 -0.90
CA ASN A 153 30.03 6.00 0.33
C ASN A 153 28.52 6.03 0.06
N ILE A 154 28.10 6.55 -1.10
CA ILE A 154 26.70 6.50 -1.52
C ILE A 154 26.29 5.06 -1.84
N ILE A 155 27.15 4.30 -2.51
CA ILE A 155 26.86 2.90 -2.84
C ILE A 155 26.80 2.04 -1.57
N ASP A 156 27.67 2.28 -0.60
CA ASP A 156 27.62 1.65 0.73
C ASP A 156 26.31 1.99 1.45
N GLU A 157 25.84 3.24 1.38
CA GLU A 157 24.58 3.65 1.99
C GLU A 157 23.37 3.00 1.31
N ILE A 158 23.38 2.83 -0.02
CA ILE A 158 22.38 2.03 -0.74
C ILE A 158 22.40 0.60 -0.21
N SER A 159 23.57 -0.04 -0.12
CA SER A 159 23.65 -1.39 0.43
C SER A 159 23.12 -1.48 1.86
N ARG A 160 23.50 -0.54 2.73
CA ARG A 160 23.05 -0.47 4.11
C ARG A 160 21.53 -0.32 4.20
N GLN A 161 20.93 0.57 3.41
CA GLN A 161 19.48 0.78 3.43
C GLN A 161 18.70 -0.46 2.98
N TYR A 162 19.19 -1.14 1.94
CA TYR A 162 18.50 -2.30 1.37
C TYR A 162 18.74 -3.58 2.19
N SER A 163 19.89 -3.71 2.87
CA SER A 163 20.15 -4.80 3.83
C SER A 163 19.34 -4.68 5.13
N MET A 164 19.03 -3.46 5.57
CA MET A 164 18.24 -3.20 6.77
C MET A 164 16.72 -3.29 6.55
N GLY A 165 16.28 -3.65 5.34
CA GLY A 165 14.88 -3.67 4.94
C GLY A 165 14.42 -2.27 4.56
N PHE A 166 14.48 -1.96 3.26
CA PHE A 166 13.97 -0.71 2.73
C PHE A 166 12.46 -0.62 3.02
N LYS A 167 12.06 0.31 3.88
CA LYS A 167 10.65 0.59 4.14
C LYS A 167 10.08 1.34 2.93
N VAL A 168 9.41 0.60 2.05
CA VAL A 168 8.51 1.19 1.06
C VAL A 168 7.51 2.07 1.82
N SER A 169 7.31 3.31 1.35
CA SER A 169 6.26 4.19 1.90
C SER A 169 4.95 3.41 2.00
N ASP A 170 4.26 3.53 3.14
CA ASP A 170 2.95 2.89 3.36
C ASP A 170 1.93 3.29 2.26
N ASP A 171 2.12 4.46 1.63
CA ASP A 171 1.29 4.95 0.52
C ASP A 171 1.54 4.21 -0.81
N ALA A 172 2.76 3.70 -1.03
CA ALA A 172 3.11 2.91 -2.21
C ALA A 172 2.75 1.43 -2.05
N MET A 173 2.56 0.97 -0.81
CA MET A 173 1.88 -0.27 -0.51
C MET A 173 0.37 -0.04 -0.54
N THR A 174 -0.25 0.01 -1.73
CA THR A 174 -1.69 -0.26 -1.80
C THR A 174 -1.85 -1.73 -1.42
N PRO A 175 -2.25 -2.05 -0.18
CA PRO A 175 -2.11 -3.40 0.23
C PRO A 175 -3.30 -4.16 -0.32
N LYS A 176 -3.06 -5.01 -1.31
CA LYS A 176 -3.86 -6.23 -1.43
C LYS A 176 -3.53 -7.04 -0.16
N LYS A 177 -4.22 -6.76 0.96
CA LYS A 177 -3.88 -7.31 2.28
C LYS A 177 -4.77 -8.51 2.54
N ALA A 178 -4.32 -9.67 2.06
CA ALA A 178 -5.01 -10.92 2.35
C ALA A 178 -4.75 -11.38 3.79
N GLY A 179 -5.81 -11.77 4.50
CA GLY A 179 -5.69 -12.78 5.57
C GLY A 179 -6.02 -12.38 7.00
N LYS A 180 -6.56 -11.19 7.30
CA LYS A 180 -7.20 -10.92 8.60
C LYS A 180 -8.48 -10.12 8.43
N ILE A 181 -9.63 -10.75 8.68
CA ILE A 181 -10.95 -10.10 8.70
C ILE A 181 -10.96 -8.82 9.53
N ASN A 182 -10.21 -8.80 10.65
CA ASN A 182 -10.06 -7.62 11.51
C ASN A 182 -9.53 -6.39 10.78
N PHE A 183 -8.70 -6.55 9.74
CA PHE A 183 -8.16 -5.43 8.97
C PHE A 183 -9.21 -4.88 7.99
N PHE A 184 -9.93 -5.75 7.30
CA PHE A 184 -11.11 -5.35 6.53
C PHE A 184 -12.07 -4.57 7.42
N CYS A 185 -12.46 -5.15 8.56
CA CYS A 185 -13.36 -4.52 9.51
C CYS A 185 -12.82 -3.17 9.98
N GLU A 186 -11.54 -3.07 10.34
CA GLU A 186 -10.95 -1.80 10.79
C GLU A 186 -11.06 -0.70 9.74
N HIS A 187 -10.81 -1.00 8.47
CA HIS A 187 -10.90 0.00 7.40
C HIS A 187 -12.35 0.29 7.01
N PHE A 188 -13.18 -0.73 6.86
CA PHE A 188 -14.59 -0.59 6.50
C PHE A 188 -15.36 0.20 7.56
N PHE A 189 -15.24 -0.13 8.84
CA PHE A 189 -15.94 0.61 9.90
C PHE A 189 -15.40 2.02 10.07
N LYS A 190 -14.09 2.26 9.93
CA LYS A 190 -13.54 3.64 9.94
C LYS A 190 -14.10 4.48 8.78
N ALA A 191 -14.24 3.89 7.60
CA ALA A 191 -14.82 4.58 6.45
C ALA A 191 -16.30 4.92 6.70
N ILE A 192 -17.06 3.97 7.25
CA ILE A 192 -18.46 4.19 7.66
C ILE A 192 -18.53 5.31 8.72
N ASP A 193 -17.71 5.26 9.77
CA ASP A 193 -17.66 6.28 10.82
C ASP A 193 -17.37 7.67 10.23
N HIS A 194 -16.42 7.77 9.31
CA HIS A 194 -16.13 9.03 8.61
C HIS A 194 -17.32 9.55 7.79
N GLN A 195 -18.04 8.66 7.10
CA GLN A 195 -19.25 9.03 6.35
C GLN A 195 -20.41 9.42 7.28
N ILE A 196 -20.47 8.87 8.48
CA ILE A 196 -21.41 9.30 9.53
C ILE A 196 -21.03 10.70 10.05
N GLU A 197 -19.75 10.95 10.33
CA GLU A 197 -19.25 12.26 10.79
C GLU A 197 -19.51 13.37 9.76
N THR A 198 -19.37 13.06 8.48
CA THR A 198 -19.66 13.97 7.36
C THR A 198 -21.15 14.03 6.98
N ARG A 199 -22.03 13.34 7.74
CA ARG A 199 -23.49 13.30 7.57
C ARG A 199 -23.96 12.72 6.24
N GLN A 200 -23.13 11.91 5.57
CA GLN A 200 -23.49 11.23 4.34
C GLN A 200 -24.17 9.87 4.59
N LEU A 201 -23.91 9.25 5.75
CA LEU A 201 -24.61 8.06 6.23
C LEU A 201 -25.26 8.31 7.59
N PRO A 202 -26.40 7.66 7.89
CA PRO A 202 -26.97 7.75 9.22
C PRO A 202 -26.14 6.96 10.24
N SER A 203 -26.07 7.47 11.47
CA SER A 203 -25.37 6.79 12.56
C SER A 203 -25.97 5.42 12.92
N THR A 204 -27.21 5.18 12.51
CA THR A 204 -27.95 3.93 12.70
C THR A 204 -27.74 2.91 11.58
N ILE A 205 -26.98 3.23 10.52
CA ILE A 205 -26.88 2.36 9.33
C ILE A 205 -26.47 0.92 9.66
N LEU A 206 -25.54 0.73 10.61
CA LEU A 206 -25.07 -0.58 11.06
C LEU A 206 -25.71 -1.03 12.39
N ASN A 207 -26.85 -0.46 12.76
CA ASN A 207 -27.65 -0.92 13.90
C ASN A 207 -28.46 -2.17 13.53
N ILE A 208 -27.75 -3.23 13.18
CA ILE A 208 -28.27 -4.55 12.78
C ILE A 208 -27.71 -5.62 13.73
N ALA A 209 -28.29 -6.82 13.70
CA ALA A 209 -27.82 -7.91 14.54
C ALA A 209 -26.38 -8.32 14.18
N GLU A 210 -25.63 -8.85 15.15
CA GLU A 210 -24.25 -9.31 14.88
C GLU A 210 -24.19 -10.48 13.90
N GLN A 211 -25.25 -11.28 13.85
CA GLN A 211 -25.45 -12.33 12.86
C GLN A 211 -25.61 -11.75 11.46
N GLU A 212 -26.51 -10.78 11.29
CA GLU A 212 -26.74 -10.09 10.03
C GLU A 212 -25.48 -9.40 9.51
N LEU A 213 -24.73 -8.75 10.41
CA LEU A 213 -23.44 -8.17 10.05
C LEU A 213 -22.42 -9.24 9.63
N ALA A 214 -22.38 -10.40 10.30
CA ALA A 214 -21.53 -11.50 9.88
C ALA A 214 -21.92 -12.03 8.49
N ASP A 215 -23.22 -12.08 8.18
CA ASP A 215 -23.73 -12.49 6.87
C ASP A 215 -23.37 -11.49 5.77
N VAL A 216 -23.45 -10.17 6.03
CA VAL A 216 -22.95 -9.15 5.10
C VAL A 216 -21.46 -9.34 4.79
N LEU A 217 -20.64 -9.55 5.82
CA LEU A 217 -19.18 -9.75 5.66
C LEU A 217 -18.85 -11.06 4.94
N ARG A 218 -19.54 -12.15 5.30
CA ARG A 218 -19.40 -13.48 4.70
C ARG A 218 -19.65 -13.40 3.20
N VAL A 219 -20.77 -12.79 2.81
CA VAL A 219 -21.14 -12.64 1.40
C VAL A 219 -20.23 -11.65 0.69
N SER A 220 -19.99 -10.45 1.23
CA SER A 220 -19.19 -9.44 0.53
C SER A 220 -17.74 -9.88 0.30
N LEU A 221 -17.16 -10.61 1.25
CA LEU A 221 -15.81 -11.15 1.15
C LEU A 221 -15.77 -12.55 0.49
N GLY A 222 -16.93 -13.19 0.33
CA GLY A 222 -17.09 -14.58 -0.16
C GLY A 222 -16.27 -15.56 0.65
N ASP A 223 -16.33 -15.40 1.96
CA ASP A 223 -15.61 -16.22 2.90
C ASP A 223 -16.60 -16.84 3.89
N GLU A 224 -17.06 -18.05 3.57
CA GLU A 224 -18.01 -18.83 4.38
C GLU A 224 -17.51 -19.17 5.79
N SER A 225 -16.22 -18.96 6.08
CA SER A 225 -15.68 -19.18 7.44
C SER A 225 -15.99 -18.04 8.41
N ILE A 226 -16.42 -16.87 7.90
CA ILE A 226 -16.78 -15.71 8.71
C ILE A 226 -18.05 -16.01 9.50
N ASN A 227 -17.98 -15.79 10.81
CA ASN A 227 -19.09 -16.01 11.71
C ASN A 227 -19.22 -14.88 12.75
N VAL A 228 -20.25 -14.97 13.59
CA VAL A 228 -20.54 -13.98 14.64
C VAL A 228 -19.37 -13.77 15.60
N GLN A 229 -18.58 -14.80 15.88
CA GLN A 229 -17.44 -14.68 16.78
C GLN A 229 -16.37 -13.75 16.22
N ASP A 230 -16.18 -13.73 14.90
CA ASP A 230 -15.25 -12.79 14.24
C ASP A 230 -15.69 -11.34 14.42
N VAL A 231 -16.98 -11.07 14.25
CA VAL A 231 -17.59 -9.74 14.49
C VAL A 231 -17.42 -9.31 15.95
N LYS A 232 -17.69 -10.22 16.89
CA LYS A 232 -17.52 -9.98 18.33
C LYS A 232 -16.05 -9.71 18.70
N ASN A 233 -15.13 -10.52 18.18
CA ASN A 233 -13.70 -10.36 18.41
C ASN A 233 -13.21 -8.99 17.90
N PHE A 234 -13.68 -8.57 16.73
CA PHE A 234 -13.39 -7.25 16.21
C PHE A 234 -13.91 -6.13 17.12
N LYS A 235 -15.21 -6.15 17.49
CA LYS A 235 -15.80 -5.14 18.38
C LYS A 235 -15.08 -5.06 19.74
N GLN A 236 -14.65 -6.20 20.29
CA GLN A 236 -13.86 -6.24 21.53
C GLN A 236 -12.47 -5.61 21.36
N SER A 237 -11.81 -5.84 20.22
CA SER A 237 -10.50 -5.23 19.92
C SER A 237 -10.57 -3.70 19.81
N GLN A 238 -11.68 -3.17 19.29
CA GLN A 238 -11.93 -1.72 19.22
C GLN A 238 -12.12 -1.10 20.62
N LYS A 239 -12.82 -1.78 21.53
CA LYS A 239 -12.99 -1.33 22.92
C LYS A 239 -11.65 -1.25 23.65
N LYS A 240 -10.75 -2.22 23.45
CA LYS A 240 -9.42 -2.22 24.08
C LYS A 240 -8.49 -1.10 23.60
N LYS A 241 -8.65 -0.63 22.36
CA LYS A 241 -7.85 0.49 21.80
C LYS A 241 -8.32 1.88 22.28
N LYS A 242 -9.53 1.99 22.85
CA LYS A 242 -10.09 3.25 23.38
C LYS A 242 -9.84 3.45 24.88
N VAL A 243 -9.10 2.54 25.53
CA VAL A 243 -8.69 2.61 26.95
C VAL A 243 -7.23 3.01 27.04
#